data_AF-A0A413CU62-F1
#
_entry.id   AF-A0A413CU62-F1
#
_cell.length_a   1.000
_cell.length_b   1.000
_cell.length_c   1.000
_cell.angle_alpha   90.00
_cell.angle_beta   90.00
_cell.angle_gamma   90.00
#
_symmetry.space_group_name_H-M   'P 1'
#
loop_
_entity.id
_entity.type
_entity.pdbx_description
1 polymer ?
#
loop_
_entity_poly.entity_id
_entity_poly.type
_entity_poly.pdbx_seq_one_letter_code
_entity_poly.pdbx_strand_id
1 'polypeptide(L)'
;MFNFLKFEIRGFMSKKVLCNIALCALLLFCGCVKTNKEYLKLKNGRIENLQIMKVDEQNHINILKYDLSQQYDKEKEKELQYWYIQIDYTDALENVYVKNDDLEILKKRIQRNKHILYGLNKNYLSPFTDSFVPNKKSLKSDIAMDEFNLKNNQLDVVDQQKPTFCFYLKNIQCKSIFTAVIFLLILLINADIWSKEFSSTKPYQYIFSYPLKRKCILLIRNMFYCIISLLLVVSFTAVLCFVGYIQYGYGGHLFILANGSFLEIIQVLLKSFLIFMLSLLMYVQFIQLVSLVLKDEIITWFAVIVILLVSCFVITGWNPFSYILSFDINFYYEKTLVLFFINLLIPFISCVFIENMDFE
;
A
#
# COMPACT_ATOMS: atom_id res chain seq x y z
N MET A 1 20.75 34.41 -6.48
CA MET A 1 19.91 33.18 -6.51
C MET A 1 20.64 31.97 -5.92
N PHE A 2 21.86 31.62 -6.34
CA PHE A 2 22.59 30.44 -5.83
C PHE A 2 22.86 30.48 -4.30
N ASN A 3 23.32 31.63 -3.78
CA ASN A 3 23.54 31.80 -2.33
C ASN A 3 22.26 31.68 -1.50
N PHE A 4 21.11 32.07 -2.07
CA PHE A 4 19.80 31.96 -1.43
C PHE A 4 19.33 30.50 -1.38
N LEU A 5 19.47 29.75 -2.48
CA LEU A 5 19.11 28.32 -2.50
C LEU A 5 19.98 27.50 -1.53
N LYS A 6 21.27 27.84 -1.42
CA LYS A 6 22.19 27.22 -0.43
C LYS A 6 21.72 27.46 1.01
N PHE A 7 21.18 28.64 1.30
CA PHE A 7 20.59 28.95 2.59
C PHE A 7 19.33 28.10 2.85
N GLU A 8 18.42 27.98 1.89
CA GLU A 8 17.21 27.15 2.01
C GLU A 8 17.55 25.67 2.24
N ILE A 9 18.54 25.12 1.52
CA ILE A 9 19.02 23.74 1.72
C ILE A 9 19.56 23.54 3.14
N ARG A 10 20.35 24.50 3.65
CA ARG A 10 20.88 24.43 5.02
C ARG A 10 19.76 24.52 6.07
N GLY A 11 18.74 25.34 5.82
CA GLY A 11 17.54 25.42 6.66
C GLY A 11 16.75 24.11 6.67
N PHE A 12 16.58 23.49 5.50
CA PHE A 12 15.94 22.19 5.38
C PHE A 12 16.72 21.09 6.11
N MET A 13 18.06 21.09 6.04
CA MET A 13 18.92 20.12 6.73
C MET A 13 19.09 20.38 8.24
N SER A 14 18.10 21.01 8.88
CA SER A 14 18.13 21.25 10.32
C SER A 14 17.99 19.96 11.13
N LYS A 15 18.50 19.96 12.37
CA LYS A 15 18.43 18.79 13.28
C LYS A 15 17.00 18.29 13.48
N LYS A 16 16.00 19.19 13.52
CA LYS A 16 14.59 18.84 13.73
C LYS A 16 13.97 18.18 12.50
N VAL A 17 14.24 18.70 11.29
CA VAL A 17 13.80 18.07 10.04
C VAL A 17 14.45 16.69 9.87
N LEU A 18 15.75 16.56 10.16
CA LEU A 18 16.43 15.26 10.14
C LEU A 18 15.83 14.27 11.15
N CYS A 19 15.44 14.74 12.34
CA CYS A 19 14.73 13.94 13.33
C CYS A 19 13.36 13.45 12.80
N ASN A 20 12.60 14.33 12.13
CA ASN A 20 11.31 13.96 11.52
C ASN A 20 11.49 12.93 10.38
N ILE A 21 12.54 13.07 9.57
CA ILE A 21 12.89 12.08 8.52
C ILE A 21 13.26 10.74 9.16
N ALA A 22 14.06 10.74 10.23
CA ALA A 22 14.42 9.52 10.95
C ALA A 22 13.19 8.85 11.61
N LEU A 23 12.29 9.64 12.19
CA LEU A 23 11.02 9.17 12.72
C LEU A 23 10.15 8.54 11.63
N CYS A 24 10.13 9.13 10.42
CA CYS A 24 9.46 8.55 9.25
C CYS A 24 10.02 7.18 8.93
N ALA A 25 11.33 7.07 8.78
CA ALA A 25 11.99 5.80 8.48
C ALA A 25 11.67 4.74 9.54
N LEU A 26 11.64 5.12 10.83
CA LEU A 26 11.30 4.21 11.93
C LEU A 26 9.84 3.76 11.88
N LEU A 27 8.89 4.66 11.66
CA LEU A 27 7.46 4.32 11.57
C LEU A 27 7.17 3.44 10.35
N LEU A 28 7.80 3.73 9.21
CA LEU A 28 7.74 2.91 8.01
C LEU A 28 8.29 1.51 8.27
N PHE A 29 9.44 1.41 8.95
CA PHE A 29 10.03 0.14 9.36
C PHE A 29 9.08 -0.66 10.27
N CYS A 30 8.49 -0.03 11.28
CA CYS A 30 7.47 -0.67 12.14
C CYS A 30 6.28 -1.18 11.33
N GLY A 31 5.81 -0.40 10.35
CA GLY A 31 4.75 -0.81 9.42
C GLY A 31 5.13 -2.04 8.59
N CYS A 32 6.36 -2.09 8.06
CA CYS A 32 6.88 -3.26 7.35
C CYS A 32 6.93 -4.50 8.25
N VAL A 33 7.43 -4.35 9.48
CA VAL A 33 7.47 -5.46 10.47
C VAL A 33 6.07 -5.98 10.78
N LYS A 34 5.11 -5.07 11.00
CA LYS A 34 3.70 -5.45 11.25
C LYS A 34 3.12 -6.23 10.08
N THR A 35 3.27 -5.70 8.87
CA THR A 35 2.76 -6.32 7.64
C THR A 35 3.37 -7.70 7.44
N ASN A 36 4.68 -7.83 7.67
CA ASN A 36 5.37 -9.10 7.58
C ASN A 36 4.85 -10.13 8.59
N LYS A 37 4.58 -9.70 9.82
CA LYS A 37 4.00 -10.55 10.87
C LYS A 37 2.59 -11.03 10.50
N GLU A 38 1.77 -10.15 9.92
CA GLU A 38 0.43 -10.50 9.44
C GLU A 38 0.49 -11.52 8.29
N TYR A 39 1.38 -11.31 7.33
CA TYR A 39 1.64 -12.28 6.26
C TYR A 39 2.09 -13.65 6.80
N LEU A 40 3.05 -13.68 7.73
CA LEU A 40 3.51 -14.94 8.33
C LEU A 40 2.40 -15.67 9.09
N LYS A 41 1.50 -14.96 9.77
CA LYS A 41 0.33 -15.58 10.42
C LYS A 41 -0.60 -16.23 9.40
N LEU A 42 -0.88 -15.56 8.29
CA LEU A 42 -1.71 -16.13 7.22
C LEU A 42 -1.06 -17.36 6.59
N LYS A 43 0.26 -17.28 6.33
CA LYS A 43 1.03 -18.41 5.83
C LYS A 43 0.94 -19.61 6.79
N ASN A 44 1.16 -19.39 8.08
CA ASN A 44 1.07 -20.45 9.08
C ASN A 44 -0.34 -21.03 9.18
N GLY A 45 -1.38 -20.19 9.15
CA GLY A 45 -2.77 -20.67 9.12
C GLY A 45 -3.09 -21.55 7.90
N ARG A 46 -2.46 -21.30 6.74
CA ARG A 46 -2.59 -22.21 5.57
C ARG A 46 -1.94 -23.56 5.82
N ILE A 47 -0.78 -23.60 6.47
CA ILE A 47 -0.08 -24.83 6.84
C ILE A 47 -0.93 -25.62 7.85
N GLU A 48 -1.45 -24.94 8.89
CA GLU A 48 -2.35 -25.54 9.89
C GLU A 48 -3.61 -26.13 9.22
N ASN A 49 -4.21 -25.41 8.26
CA ASN A 49 -5.36 -25.93 7.50
C ASN A 49 -5.02 -27.19 6.69
N LEU A 50 -3.83 -27.26 6.08
CA LEU A 50 -3.39 -28.47 5.37
C LEU A 50 -3.19 -29.65 6.33
N GLN A 51 -2.67 -29.39 7.53
CA GLN A 51 -2.51 -30.42 8.57
C GLN A 51 -3.85 -30.96 9.04
N ILE A 52 -4.85 -30.09 9.24
CA ILE A 52 -6.22 -30.50 9.57
C ILE A 52 -6.81 -31.36 8.44
N MET A 53 -6.69 -30.91 7.18
CA MET A 53 -7.18 -31.67 6.02
C MET A 53 -6.53 -33.06 5.94
N LYS A 54 -5.24 -33.18 6.22
CA LYS A 54 -4.52 -34.46 6.20
C LYS A 54 -5.06 -35.44 7.25
N VAL A 55 -5.42 -34.95 8.44
CA VAL A 55 -6.05 -35.78 9.49
C VAL A 55 -7.42 -36.27 9.04
N ASP A 56 -8.24 -35.39 8.46
CA ASP A 56 -9.57 -35.75 7.95
C ASP A 56 -9.49 -36.75 6.79
N GLU A 57 -8.57 -36.52 5.83
CA GLU A 57 -8.27 -37.42 4.73
C GLU A 57 -7.83 -38.80 5.24
N GLN A 58 -6.97 -38.85 6.27
CA GLN A 58 -6.52 -40.10 6.89
C GLN A 58 -7.65 -40.85 7.62
N ASN A 59 -8.53 -40.12 8.31
CA ASN A 59 -9.69 -40.70 8.97
C ASN A 59 -10.65 -41.32 7.96
N HIS A 60 -10.89 -40.65 6.83
CA HIS A 60 -11.74 -41.19 5.78
C HIS A 60 -11.15 -42.44 5.13
N ILE A 61 -9.83 -42.46 4.88
CA ILE A 61 -9.11 -43.66 4.43
C ILE A 61 -9.34 -44.83 5.39
N ASN A 62 -9.30 -44.59 6.70
CA ASN A 62 -9.51 -45.63 7.71
C ASN A 62 -10.95 -46.15 7.72
N ILE A 63 -11.95 -45.26 7.54
CA ILE A 63 -13.37 -45.65 7.41
C ILE A 63 -13.58 -46.51 6.17
N LEU A 64 -13.07 -46.09 5.00
CA LEU A 64 -13.19 -46.86 3.76
C LEU A 64 -12.52 -48.24 3.86
N LYS A 65 -11.36 -48.33 4.51
CA LYS A 65 -10.70 -49.62 4.79
C LYS A 65 -11.57 -50.53 5.66
N TYR A 66 -12.16 -49.99 6.71
CA TYR A 66 -13.04 -50.73 7.60
C TYR A 66 -14.27 -51.23 6.83
N ASP A 67 -14.94 -50.36 6.09
CA ASP A 67 -16.10 -50.71 5.27
C ASP A 67 -15.78 -51.82 4.26
N LEU A 68 -14.65 -51.71 3.54
CA LEU A 68 -14.20 -52.72 2.59
C LEU A 68 -13.86 -54.07 3.25
N SER A 69 -13.40 -54.03 4.51
CA SER A 69 -13.16 -55.25 5.29
C SER A 69 -14.45 -55.95 5.72
N GLN A 70 -15.54 -55.19 5.90
CA GLN A 70 -16.87 -55.73 6.22
C GLN A 70 -17.59 -56.24 4.96
N GLN A 71 -17.53 -55.47 3.89
CA GLN A 71 -18.16 -55.81 2.61
C GLN A 71 -17.35 -55.22 1.46
N TYR A 72 -16.83 -56.10 0.60
CA TYR A 72 -16.11 -55.68 -0.58
C TYR A 72 -17.05 -54.93 -1.55
N ASP A 73 -16.63 -53.72 -1.94
CA ASP A 73 -17.28 -52.90 -2.94
C ASP A 73 -16.20 -52.30 -3.85
N LYS A 74 -16.28 -52.63 -5.13
CA LYS A 74 -15.32 -52.20 -6.15
C LYS A 74 -15.28 -50.68 -6.35
N GLU A 75 -16.40 -49.98 -6.14
CA GLU A 75 -16.43 -48.52 -6.21
C GLU A 75 -15.80 -47.89 -4.96
N LYS A 76 -16.04 -48.45 -3.76
CA LYS A 76 -15.33 -48.02 -2.54
C LYS A 76 -13.82 -48.28 -2.61
N GLU A 77 -13.37 -49.34 -3.27
CA GLU A 77 -11.95 -49.59 -3.49
C GLU A 77 -11.32 -48.52 -4.40
N LYS A 78 -12.02 -48.09 -5.46
CA LYS A 78 -11.58 -46.98 -6.31
C LYS A 78 -11.58 -45.65 -5.55
N GLU A 79 -12.57 -45.43 -4.69
CA GLU A 79 -12.61 -44.26 -3.81
C GLU A 79 -11.41 -44.26 -2.85
N LEU A 80 -11.08 -45.41 -2.24
CA LEU A 80 -9.92 -45.56 -1.37
C LEU A 80 -8.61 -45.23 -2.10
N GLN A 81 -8.43 -45.73 -3.33
CA GLN A 81 -7.27 -45.37 -4.16
C GLN A 81 -7.20 -43.87 -4.47
N TYR A 82 -8.35 -43.24 -4.72
CA TYR A 82 -8.43 -41.79 -4.89
C TYR A 82 -7.93 -41.05 -3.63
N TRP A 83 -8.36 -41.46 -2.44
CA TRP A 83 -7.98 -40.79 -1.19
C TRP A 83 -6.51 -40.97 -0.82
N TYR A 84 -5.89 -42.10 -1.14
CA TYR A 84 -4.44 -42.26 -1.00
C TYR A 84 -3.65 -41.25 -1.82
N ILE A 85 -4.06 -41.02 -3.07
CA ILE A 85 -3.41 -40.02 -3.92
C ILE A 85 -3.68 -38.60 -3.39
N GLN A 86 -4.88 -38.36 -2.86
CA GLN A 86 -5.25 -37.06 -2.30
C GLN A 86 -4.41 -36.69 -1.08
N ILE A 87 -4.20 -37.62 -0.14
CA ILE A 87 -3.38 -37.35 1.06
C ILE A 87 -1.91 -37.15 0.69
N ASP A 88 -1.38 -37.88 -0.30
CA ASP A 88 -0.02 -37.66 -0.83
C ASP A 88 0.12 -36.26 -1.44
N TYR A 89 -0.89 -35.78 -2.18
CA TYR A 89 -0.89 -34.42 -2.71
C TYR A 89 -1.00 -33.36 -1.60
N THR A 90 -1.80 -33.59 -0.56
CA THR A 90 -1.91 -32.69 0.59
C THR A 90 -0.57 -32.62 1.35
N ASP A 91 0.08 -33.76 1.61
CA ASP A 91 1.39 -33.82 2.26
C ASP A 91 2.50 -33.14 1.43
N ALA A 92 2.52 -33.40 0.11
CA ALA A 92 3.46 -32.74 -0.78
C ALA A 92 3.25 -31.21 -0.80
N LEU A 93 2.00 -30.76 -0.77
CA LEU A 93 1.69 -29.32 -0.75
C LEU A 93 2.10 -28.68 0.58
N GLU A 94 1.81 -29.32 1.73
CA GLU A 94 2.24 -28.87 3.06
C GLU A 94 3.76 -28.68 3.12
N ASN A 95 4.52 -29.72 2.73
CA ASN A 95 5.98 -29.72 2.73
C ASN A 95 6.56 -28.57 1.91
N VAL A 96 5.94 -28.23 0.79
CA VAL A 96 6.40 -27.15 -0.09
C VAL A 96 6.01 -25.77 0.46
N TYR A 97 4.86 -25.63 1.10
CA TYR A 97 4.51 -24.39 1.82
C TYR A 97 5.51 -24.08 2.95
N VAL A 98 5.95 -25.10 3.69
CA VAL A 98 6.99 -24.98 4.71
C VAL A 98 8.31 -24.49 4.10
N LYS A 99 8.72 -25.08 2.96
CA LYS A 99 9.95 -24.70 2.23
C LYS A 99 9.88 -23.33 1.54
N ASN A 100 8.70 -22.73 1.44
CA ASN A 100 8.47 -21.41 0.82
C ASN A 100 8.92 -21.34 -0.66
N ASP A 101 8.72 -22.42 -1.40
CA ASP A 101 9.05 -22.49 -2.83
C ASP A 101 7.80 -22.23 -3.67
N ASP A 102 7.55 -20.98 -4.03
CA ASP A 102 6.32 -20.56 -4.69
C ASP A 102 6.06 -21.30 -6.03
N LEU A 103 7.12 -21.65 -6.77
CA LEU A 103 7.02 -22.43 -8.00
C LEU A 103 6.48 -23.83 -7.71
N GLU A 104 7.08 -24.51 -6.74
CA GLU A 104 6.62 -25.83 -6.35
C GLU A 104 5.23 -25.77 -5.69
N ILE A 105 4.91 -24.73 -4.92
CA ILE A 105 3.57 -24.53 -4.35
C ILE A 105 2.53 -24.49 -5.47
N LEU A 106 2.75 -23.70 -6.52
CA LEU A 106 1.85 -23.62 -7.68
C LEU A 106 1.67 -24.98 -8.34
N LYS A 107 2.76 -25.70 -8.63
CA LYS A 107 2.69 -27.02 -9.27
C LYS A 107 1.90 -28.02 -8.43
N LYS A 108 2.19 -28.11 -7.13
CA LYS A 108 1.51 -29.03 -6.22
C LYS A 108 0.05 -28.66 -6.00
N ARG A 109 -0.27 -27.36 -5.96
CA ARG A 109 -1.64 -26.85 -5.87
C ARG A 109 -2.47 -27.21 -7.10
N ILE A 110 -1.92 -27.04 -8.30
CA ILE A 110 -2.56 -27.46 -9.56
C ILE A 110 -2.83 -28.97 -9.56
N GLN A 111 -1.83 -29.78 -9.19
CA GLN A 111 -1.96 -31.24 -9.12
C GLN A 111 -3.08 -31.66 -8.16
N ARG A 112 -3.06 -31.15 -6.93
CA ARG A 112 -4.07 -31.42 -5.92
C ARG A 112 -5.46 -30.97 -6.37
N ASN A 113 -5.60 -29.74 -6.87
CA ASN A 113 -6.90 -29.19 -7.26
C ASN A 113 -7.51 -29.93 -8.46
N LYS A 114 -6.70 -30.39 -9.42
CA LYS A 114 -7.16 -31.26 -10.51
C LYS A 114 -7.66 -32.61 -9.99
N HIS A 115 -6.97 -33.18 -9.00
CA HIS A 115 -7.40 -34.41 -8.35
C HIS A 115 -8.73 -34.22 -7.60
N ILE A 116 -8.87 -33.14 -6.83
CA ILE A 116 -10.15 -32.77 -6.16
C ILE A 116 -11.27 -32.60 -7.19
N LEU A 117 -11.01 -31.93 -8.32
CA LEU A 117 -12.00 -31.77 -9.38
C LEU A 117 -12.43 -33.12 -9.98
N TYR A 118 -11.51 -34.08 -10.10
CA TYR A 118 -11.82 -35.45 -10.49
C TYR A 118 -12.72 -36.15 -9.46
N GLY A 119 -12.39 -36.07 -8.16
CA GLY A 119 -13.21 -36.62 -7.07
C GLY A 119 -14.63 -36.02 -7.02
N LEU A 120 -14.74 -34.71 -7.27
CA LEU A 120 -16.02 -34.00 -7.38
C LEU A 120 -16.87 -34.52 -8.55
N ASN A 121 -16.27 -34.83 -9.69
CA ASN A 121 -16.98 -35.38 -10.84
C ASN A 121 -17.45 -36.83 -10.61
N LYS A 122 -16.80 -37.55 -9.68
CA LYS A 122 -17.11 -38.93 -9.32
C LYS A 122 -17.99 -39.06 -8.07
N ASN A 123 -18.36 -37.94 -7.44
CA ASN A 123 -19.10 -37.87 -6.18
C ASN A 123 -18.39 -38.51 -4.97
N TYR A 124 -17.07 -38.68 -5.01
CA TYR A 124 -16.27 -39.24 -3.92
C TYR A 124 -16.12 -38.31 -2.71
N LEU A 125 -16.54 -37.05 -2.85
CA LEU A 125 -16.38 -36.01 -1.83
C LEU A 125 -17.69 -35.69 -1.07
N SER A 126 -18.79 -36.41 -1.35
CA SER A 126 -20.15 -36.05 -0.88
C SER A 126 -20.36 -35.97 0.65
N PRO A 127 -19.58 -36.65 1.52
CA PRO A 127 -19.75 -36.49 2.98
C PRO A 127 -19.03 -35.28 3.59
N PHE A 128 -18.11 -34.63 2.87
CA PHE A 128 -17.23 -33.56 3.41
C PHE A 128 -17.42 -32.21 2.70
N THR A 129 -18.49 -32.06 1.91
CA THR A 129 -18.73 -30.87 1.07
C THR A 129 -18.99 -29.58 1.84
N ASP A 130 -19.46 -29.66 3.09
CA ASP A 130 -20.01 -28.47 3.76
C ASP A 130 -18.96 -27.57 4.43
N SER A 131 -17.73 -28.06 4.62
CA SER A 131 -16.66 -27.31 5.30
C SER A 131 -15.40 -27.05 4.47
N PHE A 132 -15.10 -27.87 3.45
CA PHE A 132 -13.77 -27.86 2.83
C PHE A 132 -13.71 -27.86 1.30
N VAL A 133 -14.86 -27.99 0.61
CA VAL A 133 -14.86 -28.12 -0.86
C VAL A 133 -15.24 -26.79 -1.51
N PRO A 134 -14.33 -26.13 -2.25
CA PRO A 134 -14.69 -24.95 -3.04
C PRO A 134 -15.75 -25.34 -4.07
N ASN A 135 -16.72 -24.44 -4.31
CA ASN A 135 -17.67 -24.58 -5.41
C ASN A 135 -16.94 -25.04 -6.69
N LYS A 136 -17.44 -26.09 -7.36
CA LYS A 136 -16.86 -26.66 -8.60
C LYS A 136 -16.51 -25.60 -9.66
N LYS A 137 -17.31 -24.52 -9.74
CA LYS A 137 -17.06 -23.38 -10.63
C LYS A 137 -15.83 -22.56 -10.18
N SER A 138 -15.70 -22.33 -8.87
CA SER A 138 -14.52 -21.67 -8.27
C SER A 138 -13.27 -22.50 -8.50
N LEU A 139 -13.31 -23.80 -8.20
CA LEU A 139 -12.14 -24.68 -8.32
C LEU A 139 -11.58 -24.72 -9.76
N LYS A 140 -12.45 -24.77 -10.78
CA LYS A 140 -12.02 -24.68 -12.19
C LYS A 140 -11.35 -23.36 -12.52
N SER A 141 -11.87 -22.25 -11.98
CA SER A 141 -11.28 -20.92 -12.14
C SER A 141 -9.91 -20.84 -11.47
N ASP A 142 -9.78 -21.39 -10.26
CA ASP A 142 -8.53 -21.39 -9.50
C ASP A 142 -7.44 -22.20 -10.22
N ILE A 143 -7.77 -23.38 -10.75
CA ILE A 143 -6.85 -24.20 -11.56
C ILE A 143 -6.41 -23.44 -12.82
N ALA A 144 -7.35 -22.86 -13.56
CA ALA A 144 -7.05 -22.13 -14.79
C ALA A 144 -6.12 -20.92 -14.52
N MET A 145 -6.33 -20.25 -13.38
CA MET A 145 -5.49 -19.13 -12.96
C MET A 145 -4.07 -19.59 -12.62
N ASP A 146 -3.92 -20.69 -11.89
CA ASP A 146 -2.61 -21.23 -11.52
C ASP A 146 -1.82 -21.74 -12.72
N GLU A 147 -2.51 -22.39 -13.67
CA GLU A 147 -1.89 -22.83 -14.92
C GLU A 147 -1.44 -21.64 -15.79
N PHE A 148 -2.25 -20.59 -15.86
CA PHE A 148 -1.87 -19.35 -16.53
C PHE A 148 -0.63 -18.73 -15.87
N ASN A 149 -0.60 -18.68 -14.53
CA ASN A 149 0.52 -18.17 -13.76
C ASN A 149 1.80 -18.98 -14.02
N LEU A 150 1.71 -20.31 -13.94
CA LEU A 150 2.84 -21.21 -14.19
C LEU A 150 3.37 -21.07 -15.63
N LYS A 151 2.49 -20.98 -16.62
CA LYS A 151 2.87 -20.82 -18.04
C LYS A 151 3.62 -19.53 -18.32
N ASN A 152 3.31 -18.47 -17.56
CA ASN A 152 3.90 -17.14 -17.73
C ASN A 152 5.05 -16.86 -16.76
N ASN A 153 5.57 -17.87 -16.04
CA ASN A 153 6.57 -17.70 -14.96
C ASN A 153 6.15 -16.67 -13.90
N GLN A 154 4.85 -16.55 -13.64
CA GLN A 154 4.30 -15.71 -12.58
C GLN A 154 4.21 -16.56 -11.34
N LEU A 155 5.37 -16.75 -10.70
CA LEU A 155 5.55 -17.77 -9.66
C LEU A 155 4.95 -17.39 -8.33
N ASP A 156 4.66 -16.12 -8.09
CA ASP A 156 4.00 -15.73 -6.85
C ASP A 156 2.62 -16.39 -6.77
N VAL A 157 2.53 -17.40 -5.90
CA VAL A 157 1.27 -17.98 -5.46
C VAL A 157 0.36 -16.83 -5.07
N VAL A 158 -0.87 -16.81 -5.59
CA VAL A 158 -1.86 -15.74 -5.34
C VAL A 158 -2.09 -15.60 -3.83
N ASP A 159 -1.29 -14.77 -3.19
CA ASP A 159 -1.43 -14.37 -1.82
C ASP A 159 -1.41 -12.85 -1.80
N GLN A 160 -2.62 -12.28 -1.83
CA GLN A 160 -2.82 -10.83 -1.98
C GLN A 160 -2.15 -10.02 -0.86
N GLN A 161 -1.73 -10.68 0.22
CA GLN A 161 -1.09 -10.07 1.38
C GLN A 161 0.43 -10.28 1.47
N LYS A 162 1.06 -10.94 0.49
CA LYS A 162 2.52 -11.08 0.43
C LYS A 162 3.16 -9.70 0.20
N PRO A 163 4.04 -9.19 1.10
CA PRO A 163 4.55 -7.82 1.05
C PRO A 163 5.68 -7.65 0.02
N THR A 164 5.35 -7.89 -1.24
CA THR A 164 6.20 -7.73 -2.44
C THR A 164 6.38 -6.25 -2.83
N PHE A 165 7.22 -5.97 -3.84
CA PHE A 165 7.32 -4.64 -4.44
C PHE A 165 5.94 -4.09 -4.87
N CYS A 166 5.16 -4.88 -5.62
CA CYS A 166 3.85 -4.48 -6.11
C CYS A 166 2.83 -4.28 -4.98
N PHE A 167 2.94 -5.04 -3.88
CA PHE A 167 2.10 -4.86 -2.68
C PHE A 167 2.30 -3.48 -2.06
N TYR A 168 3.54 -3.07 -1.81
CA TYR A 168 3.81 -1.75 -1.23
C TYR A 168 3.43 -0.63 -2.20
N LEU A 169 3.71 -0.78 -3.49
CA LEU A 169 3.31 0.18 -4.51
C LEU A 169 1.78 0.40 -4.53
N LYS A 170 1.01 -0.69 -4.50
CA LYS A 170 -0.46 -0.64 -4.42
C LYS A 170 -0.93 0.01 -3.12
N ASN A 171 -0.39 -0.40 -1.98
CA ASN A 171 -0.85 0.10 -0.69
C ASN A 171 -0.54 1.59 -0.47
N ILE A 172 0.60 2.08 -0.95
CA ILE A 172 0.92 3.51 -0.90
C ILE A 172 -0.10 4.34 -1.69
N GLN A 173 -0.74 3.74 -2.70
CA GLN A 173 -1.74 4.41 -3.52
C GLN A 173 -3.18 4.24 -3.00
N CYS A 174 -3.50 3.17 -2.26
CA CYS A 174 -4.86 2.81 -1.85
C CYS A 174 -5.24 3.18 -0.40
N LYS A 175 -4.90 4.38 0.09
CA LYS A 175 -5.20 4.83 1.47
C LYS A 175 -4.68 3.87 2.56
N SER A 176 -3.40 3.48 2.48
CA SER A 176 -2.78 2.69 3.54
C SER A 176 -2.27 3.54 4.69
N ILE A 177 -2.00 2.87 5.81
CA ILE A 177 -1.31 3.47 6.95
C ILE A 177 0.06 4.04 6.54
N PHE A 178 0.74 3.44 5.56
CA PHE A 178 2.02 3.95 5.04
C PHE A 178 1.85 5.30 4.34
N THR A 179 0.81 5.42 3.51
CA THR A 179 0.45 6.69 2.85
C THR A 179 0.18 7.77 3.88
N ALA A 180 -0.62 7.46 4.91
CA ALA A 180 -0.95 8.41 5.97
C ALA A 180 0.30 8.86 6.74
N VAL A 181 1.20 7.94 7.09
CA VAL A 181 2.45 8.24 7.80
C VAL A 181 3.36 9.13 6.96
N ILE A 182 3.62 8.78 5.70
CA ILE A 182 4.46 9.59 4.79
C ILE A 182 3.87 10.99 4.63
N PHE A 183 2.56 11.06 4.37
CA PHE A 183 1.85 12.32 4.16
C PHE A 183 1.93 13.21 5.40
N LEU A 184 1.59 12.68 6.57
CA LEU A 184 1.59 13.42 7.83
C LEU A 184 2.98 13.97 8.16
N LEU A 185 4.04 13.19 7.95
CA LEU A 185 5.40 13.63 8.27
C LEU A 185 5.92 14.71 7.31
N ILE A 186 5.55 14.64 6.03
CA ILE A 186 5.86 15.73 5.09
C ILE A 186 5.14 17.01 5.50
N LEU A 187 3.88 16.92 5.93
CA LEU A 187 3.14 18.09 6.41
C LEU A 187 3.75 18.66 7.70
N LEU A 188 4.19 17.82 8.65
CA LEU A 188 4.88 18.28 9.85
C LEU A 188 6.23 18.95 9.54
N ILE A 189 6.98 18.43 8.56
CA ILE A 189 8.23 19.07 8.10
C ILE A 189 7.93 20.45 7.53
N ASN A 190 6.92 20.57 6.67
CA ASN A 190 6.55 21.87 6.09
C ASN A 190 5.99 22.84 7.14
N ALA A 191 5.20 22.34 8.11
CA ALA A 191 4.72 23.16 9.22
C ALA A 191 5.89 23.75 10.01
N ASP A 192 6.88 22.92 10.37
CA ASP A 192 8.08 23.38 11.09
C ASP A 192 8.84 24.46 10.32
N ILE A 193 9.02 24.27 9.01
CA ILE A 193 9.76 25.20 8.16
C ILE A 193 9.06 26.55 8.09
N TRP A 194 7.76 26.56 7.76
CA TRP A 194 7.01 27.79 7.54
C TRP A 194 6.61 28.50 8.84
N SER A 195 6.32 27.77 9.91
CA SER A 195 5.94 28.37 11.20
C SER A 195 7.12 29.05 11.88
N LYS A 196 8.33 28.49 11.76
CA LYS A 196 9.54 28.99 12.42
C LYS A 196 9.99 30.36 11.90
N GLU A 197 9.51 30.76 10.72
CA GLU A 197 9.71 32.10 10.18
C GLU A 197 9.21 33.20 11.10
N PHE A 198 8.13 32.90 11.82
CA PHE A 198 7.45 33.79 12.75
C PHE A 198 7.75 33.47 14.21
N SER A 199 8.80 32.69 14.46
CA SER A 199 9.32 32.45 15.81
C SER A 199 9.85 33.74 16.44
N SER A 200 10.12 33.68 17.75
CA SER A 200 10.60 34.83 18.54
C SER A 200 11.85 35.50 18.00
N THR A 201 12.68 34.79 17.23
CA THR A 201 13.89 35.34 16.59
C THR A 201 13.62 36.08 15.27
N LYS A 202 12.36 36.18 14.83
CA LYS A 202 11.87 36.89 13.64
C LYS A 202 12.71 36.68 12.36
N PRO A 203 13.07 35.43 11.99
CA PRO A 203 13.91 35.18 10.81
C PRO A 203 13.27 35.65 9.49
N TYR A 204 11.93 35.81 9.44
CA TYR A 204 11.24 36.40 8.28
C TYR A 204 11.80 37.78 7.87
N GLN A 205 12.21 38.63 8.82
CA GLN A 205 12.80 39.96 8.50
C GLN A 205 14.12 39.83 7.72
N TYR A 206 14.95 38.84 8.08
CA TYR A 206 16.21 38.56 7.39
C TYR A 206 15.99 37.90 6.02
N ILE A 207 15.01 37.01 5.91
CA ILE A 207 14.71 36.32 4.65
C ILE A 207 14.19 37.29 3.59
N PHE A 208 13.28 38.19 3.96
CA PHE A 208 12.64 39.13 3.03
C PHE A 208 13.41 40.45 2.82
N SER A 209 14.58 40.61 3.45
CA SER A 209 15.51 41.72 3.18
C SER A 209 16.55 41.39 2.10
N TYR A 210 16.54 40.16 1.56
CA TYR A 210 17.35 39.80 0.38
C TYR A 210 17.01 40.73 -0.80
N PRO A 211 17.97 41.07 -1.69
CA PRO A 211 17.76 42.01 -2.82
C PRO A 211 16.92 41.39 -3.96
N LEU A 212 15.73 40.90 -3.64
CA LEU A 212 14.72 40.34 -4.53
C LEU A 212 13.35 40.84 -4.06
N LYS A 213 12.38 40.96 -4.98
CA LYS A 213 11.01 41.29 -4.61
C LYS A 213 10.47 40.22 -3.65
N ARG A 214 9.75 40.64 -2.59
CA ARG A 214 9.19 39.74 -1.56
C ARG A 214 8.37 38.59 -2.17
N LYS A 215 7.50 38.89 -3.14
CA LYS A 215 6.76 37.86 -3.91
C LYS A 215 7.67 36.84 -4.61
N CYS A 216 8.79 37.28 -5.19
CA CYS A 216 9.73 36.40 -5.87
C CYS A 216 10.43 35.48 -4.88
N ILE A 217 10.84 36.00 -3.71
CA ILE A 217 11.42 35.21 -2.62
C ILE A 217 10.43 34.13 -2.19
N LEU A 218 9.18 34.52 -1.92
CA LEU A 218 8.12 33.60 -1.49
C LEU A 218 7.87 32.49 -2.53
N LEU A 219 7.76 32.84 -3.81
CA LEU A 219 7.52 31.87 -4.90
C LEU A 219 8.68 30.89 -5.08
N ILE A 220 9.93 31.37 -5.01
CA ILE A 220 11.11 30.50 -5.11
C ILE A 220 11.13 29.48 -3.97
N ARG A 221 10.88 29.94 -2.73
CA ARG A 221 10.85 29.06 -1.56
C ARG A 221 9.70 28.06 -1.63
N ASN A 222 8.50 28.51 -2.04
CA ASN A 222 7.36 27.63 -2.25
C ASN A 222 7.68 26.53 -3.28
N MET A 223 8.21 26.89 -4.45
CA MET A 223 8.62 25.92 -5.45
C MET A 223 9.68 24.95 -4.91
N PHE A 224 10.67 25.45 -4.17
CA PHE A 224 11.70 24.62 -3.55
C PHE A 224 11.10 23.58 -2.59
N TYR A 225 10.26 23.98 -1.63
CA TYR A 225 9.67 23.06 -0.67
C TYR A 225 8.62 22.13 -1.27
N CYS A 226 7.91 22.57 -2.31
CA CYS A 226 7.07 21.69 -3.13
C CYS A 226 7.91 20.58 -3.77
N ILE A 227 9.01 20.93 -4.45
CA ILE A 227 9.90 19.95 -5.10
C ILE A 227 10.48 18.97 -4.08
N ILE A 228 11.00 19.47 -2.96
CA ILE A 228 11.58 18.63 -1.90
C ILE A 228 10.52 17.69 -1.30
N SER A 229 9.30 18.17 -1.07
CA SER A 229 8.20 17.35 -0.56
C SER A 229 7.84 16.21 -1.52
N LEU A 230 7.78 16.48 -2.82
CA LEU A 230 7.54 15.46 -3.84
C LEU A 230 8.69 14.44 -3.90
N LEU A 231 9.94 14.89 -3.82
CA LEU A 231 11.11 14.01 -3.78
C LEU A 231 11.11 13.10 -2.55
N LEU A 232 10.68 13.59 -1.39
CA LEU A 232 10.52 12.79 -0.18
C LEU A 232 9.47 11.68 -0.35
N VAL A 233 8.31 11.98 -0.95
CA VAL A 233 7.31 10.93 -1.26
C VAL A 233 7.91 9.83 -2.12
N VAL A 234 8.57 10.23 -3.21
CA VAL A 234 9.14 9.29 -4.18
C VAL A 234 10.22 8.45 -3.52
N SER A 235 11.08 9.06 -2.70
CA SER A 235 12.16 8.34 -2.01
C SER A 235 11.64 7.34 -0.97
N PHE A 236 10.70 7.74 -0.10
CA PHE A 236 10.08 6.82 0.86
C PHE A 236 9.33 5.68 0.17
N THR A 237 8.62 5.98 -0.91
CA THR A 237 7.93 4.98 -1.74
C THR A 237 8.92 3.99 -2.35
N ALA A 238 10.01 4.49 -2.93
CA ALA A 238 11.05 3.66 -3.52
C ALA A 238 11.71 2.76 -2.49
N VAL A 239 12.01 3.26 -1.28
CA VAL A 239 12.59 2.46 -0.19
C VAL A 239 11.64 1.33 0.23
N LEU A 240 10.36 1.61 0.43
CA LEU A 240 9.36 0.58 0.78
C LEU A 240 9.26 -0.50 -0.30
N CYS A 241 9.17 -0.08 -1.56
CA CYS A 241 9.10 -1.01 -2.69
C CYS A 241 10.38 -1.84 -2.82
N PHE A 242 11.55 -1.24 -2.56
CA PHE A 242 12.84 -1.93 -2.57
C PHE A 242 12.96 -2.96 -1.44
N VAL A 243 12.48 -2.64 -0.23
CA VAL A 243 12.40 -3.60 0.88
C VAL A 243 11.54 -4.81 0.48
N GLY A 244 10.36 -4.56 -0.09
CA GLY A 244 9.49 -5.64 -0.58
C GLY A 244 10.14 -6.47 -1.70
N TYR A 245 10.87 -5.82 -2.60
CA TYR A 245 11.61 -6.50 -3.67
C TYR A 245 12.70 -7.44 -3.13
N ILE A 246 13.53 -6.96 -2.19
CA ILE A 246 14.61 -7.78 -1.61
C ILE A 246 14.04 -8.98 -0.85
N GLN A 247 12.97 -8.79 -0.08
CA GLN A 247 12.43 -9.84 0.78
C GLN A 247 11.59 -10.86 0.01
N TYR A 248 10.78 -10.39 -0.93
CA TYR A 248 9.69 -11.16 -1.50
C TYR A 248 9.58 -11.07 -3.02
N GLY A 249 10.45 -10.31 -3.69
CA GLY A 249 10.47 -10.15 -5.14
C GLY A 249 9.46 -9.13 -5.67
N TYR A 250 9.22 -9.20 -6.98
CA TYR A 250 8.46 -8.16 -7.71
C TYR A 250 6.96 -8.16 -7.40
N GLY A 251 6.26 -9.30 -7.37
CA GLY A 251 4.83 -9.29 -7.05
C GLY A 251 3.88 -8.95 -8.20
N GLY A 252 4.32 -9.02 -9.46
CA GLY A 252 3.57 -8.55 -10.63
C GLY A 252 2.18 -9.19 -10.83
N HIS A 253 1.96 -10.37 -10.25
CA HIS A 253 0.68 -11.08 -10.24
C HIS A 253 -0.47 -10.29 -9.59
N LEU A 254 -0.18 -9.41 -8.61
CA LEU A 254 -1.17 -8.57 -7.92
C LEU A 254 -1.93 -7.63 -8.87
N PHE A 255 -1.31 -7.27 -9.99
CA PHE A 255 -1.89 -6.37 -10.97
C PHE A 255 -2.71 -7.13 -12.01
N ILE A 256 -2.27 -8.32 -12.42
CA ILE A 256 -2.94 -9.13 -13.46
C ILE A 256 -4.36 -9.59 -13.04
N LEU A 257 -4.59 -9.77 -11.75
CA LEU A 257 -5.91 -10.09 -11.18
C LEU A 257 -6.94 -8.95 -11.27
N ALA A 258 -6.53 -7.70 -11.56
CA ALA A 258 -7.34 -6.52 -11.28
C ALA A 258 -8.05 -5.86 -12.48
N ASN A 259 -7.75 -6.21 -13.74
CA ASN A 259 -8.52 -5.92 -14.96
C ASN A 259 -7.61 -6.03 -16.19
N GLY A 260 -7.92 -6.96 -17.10
CA GLY A 260 -7.76 -6.81 -18.56
C GLY A 260 -6.38 -6.66 -19.19
N SER A 261 -5.52 -5.76 -18.72
CA SER A 261 -4.18 -5.56 -19.28
C SER A 261 -3.29 -4.79 -18.30
N PHE A 262 -2.00 -5.15 -18.27
CA PHE A 262 -0.96 -4.46 -17.48
C PHE A 262 -0.98 -2.92 -17.69
N LEU A 263 -1.36 -2.48 -18.89
CA LEU A 263 -1.40 -1.08 -19.29
C LEU A 263 -2.55 -0.31 -18.64
N GLU A 264 -3.75 -0.89 -18.53
CA GLU A 264 -4.88 -0.29 -17.80
C GLU A 264 -4.56 -0.10 -16.33
N ILE A 265 -3.90 -1.08 -15.73
CA ILE A 265 -3.49 -1.01 -14.32
C ILE A 265 -2.46 0.09 -14.13
N ILE A 266 -1.41 0.17 -14.95
CA ILE A 266 -0.44 1.26 -14.88
C ILE A 266 -1.12 2.62 -14.99
N GLN A 267 -2.09 2.77 -15.89
CA GLN A 267 -2.84 4.02 -16.03
C GLN A 267 -3.61 4.37 -14.75
N VAL A 268 -4.29 3.40 -14.13
CA VAL A 268 -4.98 3.60 -12.85
C VAL A 268 -4.01 3.99 -11.74
N LEU A 269 -2.85 3.32 -11.65
CA LEU A 269 -1.82 3.61 -10.65
C LEU A 269 -1.26 5.03 -10.83
N LEU A 270 -0.93 5.43 -12.07
CA LEU A 270 -0.42 6.76 -12.39
C LEU A 270 -1.45 7.86 -12.09
N LYS A 271 -2.72 7.64 -12.44
CA LYS A 271 -3.82 8.56 -12.13
C LYS A 271 -3.96 8.78 -10.63
N SER A 272 -3.93 7.70 -9.86
CA SER A 272 -4.02 7.75 -8.40
C SER A 272 -2.80 8.47 -7.80
N PHE A 273 -1.60 8.15 -8.28
CA PHE A 273 -0.39 8.81 -7.85
C PHE A 273 -0.40 10.33 -8.14
N LEU A 274 -0.91 10.75 -9.31
CA LEU A 274 -1.01 12.17 -9.64
C LEU A 274 -1.95 12.92 -8.68
N ILE A 275 -3.14 12.37 -8.41
CA ILE A 275 -4.08 12.98 -7.45
C ILE A 275 -3.42 13.11 -6.07
N PHE A 276 -2.71 12.08 -5.62
CA PHE A 276 -1.99 12.10 -4.35
C PHE A 276 -0.95 13.24 -4.31
N MET A 277 -0.13 13.37 -5.35
CA MET A 277 0.90 14.41 -5.44
C MET A 277 0.29 15.81 -5.47
N LEU A 278 -0.77 16.03 -6.26
CA LEU A 278 -1.48 17.32 -6.31
C LEU A 278 -2.15 17.68 -4.99
N SER A 279 -2.70 16.68 -4.29
CA SER A 279 -3.28 16.88 -2.95
C SER A 279 -2.20 17.29 -1.95
N LEU A 280 -1.04 16.60 -1.96
CA LEU A 280 0.08 16.95 -1.09
C LEU A 280 0.56 18.39 -1.32
N LEU A 281 0.73 18.79 -2.59
CA LEU A 281 1.14 20.15 -2.93
C LEU A 281 0.16 21.19 -2.37
N MET A 282 -1.14 20.93 -2.49
CA MET A 282 -2.16 21.83 -1.96
C MET A 282 -1.97 22.05 -0.47
N TYR A 283 -1.74 20.99 0.31
CA TYR A 283 -1.52 21.12 1.75
C TYR A 283 -0.19 21.80 2.09
N VAL A 284 0.88 21.50 1.38
CA VAL A 284 2.18 22.17 1.57
C VAL A 284 2.05 23.69 1.37
N GLN A 285 1.36 24.10 0.31
CA GLN A 285 1.10 25.51 0.03
C GLN A 285 0.10 26.12 1.02
N PHE A 286 -0.90 25.36 1.46
CA PHE A 286 -1.86 25.83 2.45
C PHE A 286 -1.19 26.11 3.80
N ILE A 287 -0.26 25.24 4.23
CA ILE A 287 0.55 25.46 5.44
C ILE A 287 1.30 26.79 5.33
N GLN A 288 1.97 27.05 4.21
CA GLN A 288 2.64 28.33 3.96
C GLN A 288 1.67 29.52 4.12
N LEU A 289 0.48 29.44 3.49
CA LEU A 289 -0.51 30.52 3.59
C LEU A 289 -0.98 30.72 5.03
N VAL A 290 -1.27 29.64 5.75
CA VAL A 290 -1.67 29.69 7.17
C VAL A 290 -0.58 30.30 8.03
N SER A 291 0.69 29.92 7.83
CA SER A 291 1.82 30.52 8.53
C SER A 291 1.90 32.03 8.30
N LEU A 292 1.69 32.48 7.06
CA LEU A 292 1.68 33.91 6.70
C LEU A 292 0.52 34.69 7.34
N VAL A 293 -0.66 34.08 7.43
CA VAL A 293 -1.85 34.71 8.00
C VAL A 293 -1.76 34.80 9.52
N LEU A 294 -1.36 33.70 10.17
CA LEU A 294 -1.33 33.61 11.63
C LEU A 294 -0.12 34.31 12.25
N LYS A 295 1.02 34.34 11.55
CA LYS A 295 2.26 34.99 11.99
C LYS A 295 2.71 34.56 13.40
N ASP A 296 2.37 33.35 13.79
CA ASP A 296 2.71 32.79 15.11
C ASP A 296 3.07 31.31 14.95
N GLU A 297 4.22 30.93 15.47
CA GLU A 297 4.74 29.57 15.35
C GLU A 297 3.81 28.53 16.00
N ILE A 298 3.33 28.81 17.21
CA ILE A 298 2.55 27.88 18.04
C ILE A 298 1.15 27.72 17.46
N ILE A 299 0.50 28.83 17.11
CA ILE A 299 -0.86 28.80 16.56
C ILE A 299 -0.86 28.12 15.19
N THR A 300 0.17 28.36 14.36
CA THR A 300 0.34 27.66 13.09
C THR A 300 0.48 26.16 13.30
N TRP A 301 1.35 25.73 14.22
CA TRP A 301 1.51 24.31 14.56
C TRP A 301 0.20 23.68 15.01
N PHE A 302 -0.54 24.36 15.90
CA PHE A 302 -1.83 23.90 16.38
C PHE A 302 -2.85 23.79 15.24
N ALA A 303 -2.95 24.80 14.38
CA ALA A 303 -3.84 24.79 13.23
C ALA A 303 -3.52 23.62 12.28
N VAL A 304 -2.24 23.39 11.98
CA VAL A 304 -1.82 22.28 11.13
C VAL A 304 -2.14 20.94 11.77
N ILE A 305 -1.89 20.75 13.08
CA ILE A 305 -2.26 19.52 13.80
C ILE A 305 -3.77 19.29 13.77
N VAL A 306 -4.58 20.33 13.98
CA VAL A 306 -6.05 20.19 13.96
C VAL A 306 -6.54 19.83 12.56
N ILE A 307 -6.02 20.48 11.51
CA ILE A 307 -6.34 20.14 10.12
C ILE A 307 -5.89 18.71 9.79
N LEU A 308 -4.72 18.28 10.28
CA LEU A 308 -4.22 16.92 10.14
C LEU A 308 -5.12 15.90 10.84
N LEU A 309 -5.57 16.17 12.06
CA LEU A 309 -6.46 15.29 12.80
C LEU A 309 -7.83 15.17 12.11
N VAL A 310 -8.40 16.29 11.66
CA VAL A 310 -9.66 16.31 10.90
C VAL A 310 -9.49 15.55 9.57
N SER A 311 -8.42 15.78 8.83
CA SER A 311 -8.17 15.10 7.56
C SER A 311 -7.90 13.60 7.75
N CYS A 312 -7.16 13.18 8.78
CA CYS A 312 -6.96 11.77 9.14
C CYS A 312 -8.29 11.08 9.54
N PHE A 313 -9.12 11.76 10.35
CA PHE A 313 -10.44 11.24 10.75
C PHE A 313 -11.39 11.10 9.55
N VAL A 314 -11.33 12.04 8.62
CA VAL A 314 -12.11 12.05 7.37
C VAL A 314 -11.63 10.98 6.38
N ILE A 315 -10.32 10.69 6.33
CA ILE A 315 -9.77 9.56 5.57
C ILE A 315 -10.36 8.22 6.04
N THR A 316 -10.75 8.14 7.32
CA THR A 316 -11.28 6.91 7.96
C THR A 316 -12.81 6.77 8.05
N GLY A 317 -13.67 7.73 7.66
CA GLY A 317 -15.11 7.47 7.79
C GLY A 317 -16.22 8.41 7.30
N TRP A 318 -16.25 9.73 7.54
CA TRP A 318 -17.51 10.52 7.41
C TRP A 318 -17.29 11.90 6.74
N ASN A 319 -18.24 12.38 5.90
CA ASN A 319 -17.81 13.25 4.82
C ASN A 319 -18.67 14.39 4.19
N PRO A 320 -18.03 15.59 4.06
CA PRO A 320 -18.13 16.49 2.90
C PRO A 320 -16.84 16.66 2.03
N PHE A 321 -15.64 16.21 2.44
CA PHE A 321 -14.33 16.38 1.72
C PHE A 321 -13.75 15.15 0.96
N SER A 322 -14.33 13.97 1.12
CA SER A 322 -14.11 12.72 0.40
C SER A 322 -14.57 12.83 -1.03
N TYR A 323 -15.29 13.88 -1.45
CA TYR A 323 -15.34 14.14 -2.88
C TYR A 323 -13.92 14.43 -3.39
N ILE A 324 -13.13 15.25 -2.70
CA ILE A 324 -11.74 15.60 -3.08
C ILE A 324 -10.74 14.47 -2.73
N LEU A 325 -10.91 13.81 -1.57
CA LEU A 325 -10.00 12.76 -1.06
C LEU A 325 -10.45 11.31 -1.33
N SER A 326 -11.63 11.06 -1.90
CA SER A 326 -11.94 9.74 -2.45
C SER A 326 -11.06 9.55 -3.67
N PHE A 327 -10.27 8.49 -3.68
CA PHE A 327 -9.68 7.95 -4.90
C PHE A 327 -10.77 7.26 -5.73
N ASP A 328 -11.91 7.93 -5.94
CA ASP A 328 -12.85 7.51 -6.95
C ASP A 328 -12.34 8.02 -8.31
N ILE A 329 -11.80 7.07 -9.09
CA ILE A 329 -11.20 7.29 -10.41
C ILE A 329 -12.25 7.80 -11.40
N ASN A 330 -13.54 7.55 -11.15
CA ASN A 330 -14.63 8.00 -12.02
C ASN A 330 -14.64 9.52 -12.21
N PHE A 331 -14.09 10.27 -11.26
CA PHE A 331 -14.01 11.73 -11.27
C PHE A 331 -12.56 12.26 -11.41
N TYR A 332 -11.64 11.45 -11.94
CA TYR A 332 -10.21 11.77 -12.02
C TYR A 332 -9.92 13.14 -12.66
N TYR A 333 -10.52 13.42 -13.82
CA TYR A 333 -10.26 14.65 -14.57
C TYR A 333 -10.75 15.89 -13.81
N GLU A 334 -11.95 15.84 -13.24
CA GLU A 334 -12.50 16.94 -12.43
C GLU A 334 -11.63 17.23 -11.21
N LYS A 335 -11.24 16.20 -10.46
CA LYS A 335 -10.39 16.36 -9.27
C LYS A 335 -9.03 16.91 -9.60
N THR A 336 -8.41 16.39 -10.67
CA THR A 336 -7.09 16.84 -11.12
C THR A 336 -7.15 18.32 -11.51
N LEU A 337 -8.21 18.73 -12.21
CA LEU A 337 -8.42 20.12 -12.62
C LEU A 337 -8.65 21.04 -11.41
N VAL A 338 -9.54 20.66 -10.49
CA VAL A 338 -9.79 21.43 -9.26
C VAL A 338 -8.52 21.59 -8.42
N LEU A 339 -7.80 20.49 -8.18
CA LEU A 339 -6.54 20.52 -7.43
C LEU A 339 -5.49 21.37 -8.14
N PHE A 340 -5.40 21.30 -9.47
CA PHE A 340 -4.48 22.13 -10.24
C PHE A 340 -4.79 23.63 -10.07
N PHE A 341 -6.06 24.02 -10.17
CA PHE A 341 -6.47 25.41 -9.93
C PHE A 341 -6.18 25.88 -8.51
N ILE A 342 -6.47 25.05 -7.50
CA ILE A 342 -6.16 25.39 -6.10
C ILE A 342 -4.66 25.58 -5.91
N ASN A 343 -3.84 24.67 -6.45
CA ASN A 343 -2.38 24.74 -6.38
C ASN A 343 -1.77 25.97 -7.10
N LEU A 344 -2.51 26.58 -8.01
CA LEU A 344 -2.13 27.82 -8.69
C LEU A 344 -2.62 29.07 -7.93
N LEU A 345 -3.78 28.96 -7.28
CA LEU A 345 -4.44 30.05 -6.58
C LEU A 345 -3.84 30.33 -5.19
N ILE A 346 -3.44 29.31 -4.43
CA ILE A 346 -2.83 29.50 -3.10
C ILE A 346 -1.57 30.38 -3.19
N PRO A 347 -0.57 30.09 -4.06
CA PRO A 347 0.63 30.94 -4.17
C PRO A 347 0.32 32.38 -4.57
N PHE A 348 -0.70 32.60 -5.40
CA PHE A 348 -1.14 33.93 -5.82
C PHE A 348 -1.70 34.72 -4.63
N ILE A 349 -2.59 34.11 -3.84
CA ILE A 349 -3.11 34.71 -2.60
C ILE A 349 -1.95 35.02 -1.63
N SER A 350 -1.03 34.07 -1.42
CA SER A 350 0.11 34.28 -0.53
C SER A 350 0.99 35.44 -0.97
N CYS A 351 1.11 35.70 -2.29
CA CYS A 351 1.83 36.85 -2.82
C CYS A 351 1.15 38.18 -2.49
N VAL A 352 -0.18 38.24 -2.52
CA VAL A 352 -0.93 39.44 -2.09
C VAL A 352 -0.72 39.71 -0.60
N PHE A 353 -0.75 38.67 0.23
CA PHE A 353 -0.51 38.81 1.68
C PHE A 353 0.90 39.31 2.01
N ILE A 354 1.95 38.76 1.38
CA ILE A 354 3.33 39.17 1.69
C ILE A 354 3.66 40.59 1.21
N GLU A 355 3.02 41.05 0.14
CA GLU A 355 3.21 42.42 -0.36
C GLU A 355 2.57 43.45 0.58
N ASN A 356 1.43 43.11 1.20
CA ASN A 356 0.72 43.96 2.17
C ASN A 356 1.19 43.76 3.62
N MET A 357 2.25 42.99 3.84
CA MET A 357 2.75 42.73 5.18
C MET A 357 3.69 43.85 5.61
N ASP A 358 3.40 44.46 6.77
CA ASP A 358 4.28 45.42 7.42
C ASP A 358 5.46 44.67 8.05
N PHE A 359 6.68 45.12 7.75
CA PHE A 359 7.94 44.55 8.25
C PHE A 359 8.66 45.46 9.25
N GLU A 360 7.99 46.53 9.71
CA GLU A 360 8.48 47.44 10.74
C GLU A 360 8.54 46.78 12.13
#